data_AF-A0A661ACZ6-F1
#
_entry.id   AF-A0A661ACZ6-F1
#
_cell.length_a   1.000
_cell.length_b   1.000
_cell.length_c   1.000
_cell.angle_alpha   90.00
_cell.angle_beta   90.00
_cell.angle_gamma   90.00
#
_symmetry.space_group_name_H-M   'P 1'
#
loop_
_entity.id
_entity.type
_entity.pdbx_description
1 polymer ?
#
loop_
_entity_poly.entity_id
_entity_poly.type
_entity_poly.pdbx_seq_one_letter_code
_entity_poly.pdbx_strand_id
1 'polypeptide(L)'
;LFYSRKRGMPAANDYISIRIGVKATLQERLFEGGIIYAWTGEKNSIPEAHFLVLRPRFLFGRGSGIGAFVEGKLSSQETLAVLSGDVVLSMGRGKALFQYAFCDSSGVKGNGLYATYNWVGRGIWFGVGYKNVDSLFPISSIGYVPYHGEILGGGIGRMHFSIGPFRSLWYGVFAGVNRENTPEFSKSIGIYHNFTLRNLWGFNMNAHVGEVYENYMDSTYHFITKNIHLSFWNNWASRVHVRISAGGAYSLNYHTSSVGYQTWVRPNVAWRILPQLLLDTGLSLTSWENPDTTEWSDYISWSGDLCWYFSPTLSLAVRLSRTWLEGKCVETRINPVLSWMFSPKSWFYAVYSLYGSEDELPWRDPEHWDSFGVLKVRYLVYF
;
A
#
# COMPACT_ATOMS: atom_id res chain seq x y z
N LEU A 1 -13.96 6.16 -5.29
CA LEU A 1 -12.60 6.64 -4.92
C LEU A 1 -12.75 7.32 -3.58
N PHE A 2 -12.33 6.66 -2.51
CA PHE A 2 -12.41 7.24 -1.16
C PHE A 2 -11.01 7.58 -0.69
N TYR A 3 -10.91 8.73 -0.04
CA TYR A 3 -9.70 9.16 0.65
C TYR A 3 -9.87 8.82 2.14
N SER A 4 -8.99 7.97 2.67
CA SER A 4 -8.90 7.70 4.11
C SER A 4 -7.48 8.02 4.58
N ARG A 5 -7.37 8.80 5.66
CA ARG A 5 -6.09 9.20 6.29
C ARG A 5 -5.65 8.31 7.43
N LYS A 6 -6.46 7.32 7.84
CA LYS A 6 -6.17 6.52 9.04
C LYS A 6 -5.41 5.26 8.63
N ARG A 7 -4.13 5.19 9.00
CA ARG A 7 -3.30 3.99 8.88
C ARG A 7 -3.57 3.12 10.11
N GLY A 8 -3.88 1.83 9.93
CA GLY A 8 -3.96 0.85 11.01
C GLY A 8 -5.24 0.85 11.87
N MET A 9 -6.07 1.89 11.83
CA MET A 9 -7.38 1.88 12.48
C MET A 9 -8.45 1.32 11.53
N PRO A 10 -9.43 0.53 12.02
CA PRO A 10 -10.62 0.25 11.25
C PRO A 10 -11.24 1.56 10.79
N ALA A 11 -11.40 1.71 9.47
CA ALA A 11 -12.00 2.89 8.88
C ALA A 11 -13.50 2.87 9.17
N ALA A 12 -13.89 3.23 10.39
CA ALA A 12 -15.28 3.46 10.75
C ALA A 12 -15.75 4.68 9.97
N ASN A 13 -16.52 4.46 8.91
CA ASN A 13 -17.38 5.42 8.20
C ASN A 13 -16.82 6.81 7.84
N ASP A 14 -15.50 7.07 7.88
CA ASP A 14 -14.91 8.40 7.65
C ASP A 14 -14.50 8.65 6.18
N TYR A 15 -15.21 8.04 5.23
CA TYR A 15 -14.91 8.25 3.82
C TYR A 15 -15.58 9.52 3.30
N ILE A 16 -14.76 10.42 2.75
CA ILE A 16 -15.21 11.58 1.97
C ILE A 16 -15.20 11.19 0.50
N SER A 17 -16.32 11.42 -0.18
CA SER A 17 -16.45 11.12 -1.60
C SER A 17 -15.61 12.10 -2.43
N ILE A 18 -14.93 11.59 -3.47
CA ILE A 18 -14.39 12.43 -4.54
C ILE A 18 -15.51 12.64 -5.56
N ARG A 19 -15.98 13.87 -5.70
CA ARG A 19 -16.99 14.26 -6.70
C ARG A 19 -16.40 14.24 -8.10
N ILE A 20 -15.23 14.85 -8.26
CA ILE A 20 -14.50 14.92 -9.52
C ILE A 20 -13.01 14.68 -9.26
N GLY A 21 -12.40 13.82 -10.07
CA GLY A 21 -10.96 13.59 -10.04
C GLY A 21 -10.39 13.57 -11.45
N VAL A 22 -9.43 14.44 -11.71
CA VAL A 22 -8.71 14.51 -12.98
C VAL A 22 -7.25 14.17 -12.75
N LYS A 23 -6.69 13.32 -13.61
CA LYS A 23 -5.25 13.04 -13.65
C LYS A 23 -4.79 13.09 -15.09
N ALA A 24 -3.83 13.95 -15.38
CA ALA A 24 -3.12 13.97 -16.65
C ALA A 24 -1.63 13.75 -16.41
N THR A 25 -1.00 12.99 -17.30
CA THR A 25 0.42 12.69 -17.24
C THR A 25 1.01 12.85 -18.63
N LEU A 26 2.17 13.48 -18.70
CA LEU A 26 2.97 13.66 -19.91
C LEU A 26 4.28 12.90 -19.75
N GLN A 27 4.70 12.23 -20.80
CA GLN A 27 6.02 11.60 -20.84
C GLN A 27 6.63 11.82 -22.22
N GLU A 28 7.73 12.54 -22.23
CA GLU A 28 8.56 12.90 -23.38
C GLU A 28 10.01 12.45 -23.13
N ARG A 29 10.84 12.51 -24.17
CA ARG A 29 12.23 12.02 -24.11
C ARG A 29 13.05 12.61 -22.96
N LEU A 30 12.90 13.90 -22.68
CA LEU A 30 13.68 14.64 -21.68
C LEU A 30 12.83 15.22 -20.55
N PHE A 31 11.52 14.98 -20.59
CA PHE A 31 10.57 15.57 -19.67
C PHE A 31 9.49 14.57 -19.32
N GLU A 32 9.19 14.41 -18.05
CA GLU A 32 8.01 13.70 -17.59
C GLU A 32 7.28 14.58 -16.59
N GLY A 33 5.96 14.44 -16.53
CA GLY A 33 5.23 15.12 -15.48
C GLY A 33 3.76 14.81 -15.45
N GLY A 34 3.05 15.51 -14.59
CA GLY A 34 1.61 15.37 -14.51
C GLY A 34 0.95 16.34 -13.57
N ILE A 35 -0.37 16.37 -13.67
CA ILE A 35 -1.28 17.12 -12.83
C ILE A 35 -2.33 16.17 -12.28
N ILE A 36 -2.66 16.32 -11.00
CA ILE A 36 -3.82 15.69 -10.36
C ILE A 36 -4.66 16.80 -9.77
N TYR A 37 -5.95 16.77 -10.04
CA TYR A 37 -6.94 17.61 -9.38
C TYR A 37 -8.01 16.71 -8.78
N ALA A 38 -8.42 17.01 -7.56
CA ALA A 38 -9.54 16.32 -6.92
C ALA A 38 -10.43 17.33 -6.20
N TRP A 39 -11.74 17.15 -6.37
CA TRP A 39 -12.77 17.88 -5.66
C TRP A 39 -13.53 16.89 -4.78
N THR A 40 -13.46 17.07 -3.46
CA THR A 40 -14.13 16.21 -2.49
C THR A 40 -15.49 16.77 -2.12
N GLY A 41 -16.40 15.94 -1.59
CA GLY A 41 -17.59 16.41 -0.90
C GLY A 41 -17.30 16.91 0.52
N GLU A 42 -18.36 17.30 1.21
CA GLU A 42 -18.36 17.61 2.64
C GLU A 42 -18.84 16.38 3.44
N LYS A 43 -18.30 16.19 4.64
CA LYS A 43 -18.80 15.18 5.58
C LYS A 43 -18.55 15.60 7.03
N ASN A 44 -19.60 15.62 7.85
CA ASN A 44 -19.54 16.01 9.25
C ASN A 44 -18.86 17.39 9.40
N SER A 45 -17.78 17.48 10.19
CA SER A 45 -16.99 18.69 10.39
C SER A 45 -15.94 18.94 9.31
N ILE A 46 -15.82 18.07 8.31
CA ILE A 46 -14.80 18.18 7.26
C ILE A 46 -15.38 18.92 6.05
N PRO A 47 -14.90 20.14 5.77
CA PRO A 47 -15.43 20.94 4.68
C PRO A 47 -15.05 20.33 3.32
N GLU A 48 -15.80 20.74 2.32
CA GLU A 48 -15.45 20.59 0.92
C GLU A 48 -14.02 21.10 0.65
N ALA A 49 -13.26 20.35 -0.15
CA ALA A 49 -11.87 20.69 -0.46
C ALA A 49 -11.51 20.44 -1.92
N HIS A 50 -10.67 21.33 -2.44
CA HIS A 50 -10.02 21.20 -3.75
C HIS A 50 -8.54 20.91 -3.54
N PHE A 51 -8.08 19.83 -4.15
CA PHE A 51 -6.69 19.43 -4.15
C PHE A 51 -6.11 19.60 -5.55
N LEU A 52 -4.91 20.15 -5.62
CA LEU A 52 -4.13 20.27 -6.84
C LEU A 52 -2.72 19.77 -6.57
N VAL A 53 -2.23 18.90 -7.45
CA VAL A 53 -0.86 18.40 -7.42
C VAL A 53 -0.26 18.55 -8.81
N LEU A 54 0.93 19.13 -8.90
CA LEU A 54 1.72 19.29 -10.11
C LEU A 54 3.09 18.67 -9.90
N ARG A 55 3.57 17.89 -10.87
CA ARG A 55 4.89 17.27 -10.79
C ARG A 55 5.63 17.35 -12.13
N PRO A 56 6.37 18.42 -12.42
CA PRO A 56 7.31 18.44 -13.54
C PRO A 56 8.63 17.74 -13.19
N ARG A 57 9.22 17.02 -14.14
CA ARG A 57 10.52 16.37 -13.98
C ARG A 57 11.31 16.34 -15.28
N PHE A 58 12.54 16.82 -15.21
CA PHE A 58 13.50 16.77 -16.31
C PHE A 58 14.38 15.54 -16.17
N LEU A 59 14.54 14.82 -17.28
CA LEU A 59 15.35 13.61 -17.35
C LEU A 59 16.69 13.96 -18.01
N PHE A 60 17.79 13.52 -17.41
CA PHE A 60 19.13 13.67 -17.96
C PHE A 60 19.94 12.38 -17.79
N GLY A 61 20.78 12.06 -18.77
CA GLY A 61 21.53 10.80 -18.76
C GLY A 61 20.63 9.55 -18.73
N ARG A 62 21.21 8.39 -18.38
CA ARG A 62 20.45 7.13 -18.30
C ARG A 62 19.88 6.96 -16.89
N GLY A 63 18.63 7.38 -16.70
CA GLY A 63 17.88 7.16 -15.47
C GLY A 63 18.16 8.16 -14.35
N SER A 64 18.82 9.28 -14.64
CA SER A 64 18.92 10.43 -13.73
C SER A 64 17.86 11.48 -14.09
N GLY A 65 17.52 12.34 -13.15
CA GLY A 65 16.56 13.41 -13.38
C GLY A 65 16.37 14.29 -12.16
N ILE A 66 15.85 15.49 -12.40
CA ILE A 66 15.48 16.47 -11.37
C ILE A 66 14.02 16.83 -11.54
N GLY A 67 13.27 16.72 -10.46
CA GLY A 67 11.84 17.02 -10.39
C GLY A 67 11.53 18.11 -9.40
N ALA A 68 10.40 18.75 -9.62
CA ALA A 68 9.70 19.52 -8.61
C ALA A 68 8.32 18.94 -8.41
N PHE A 69 7.74 19.19 -7.25
CA PHE A 69 6.38 18.82 -6.93
C PHE A 69 5.74 19.97 -6.17
N VAL A 70 4.57 20.38 -6.62
CA VAL A 70 3.77 21.43 -6.01
C VAL A 70 2.45 20.82 -5.64
N GLU A 71 2.00 21.06 -4.42
CA GLU A 71 0.70 20.65 -3.96
C GLU A 71 -0.02 21.81 -3.28
N GLY A 72 -1.32 21.90 -3.50
CA GLY A 72 -2.21 22.79 -2.79
C GLY A 72 -3.48 22.07 -2.35
N LYS A 73 -3.97 22.44 -1.16
CA LYS A 73 -5.33 22.15 -0.69
C LYS A 73 -6.00 23.48 -0.37
N LEU A 74 -7.19 23.68 -0.92
CA LEU A 74 -8.06 24.80 -0.61
C LEU A 74 -9.39 24.29 -0.04
N SER A 75 -9.82 24.87 1.08
CA SER A 75 -11.11 24.63 1.71
C SER A 75 -11.61 25.91 2.37
N SER A 76 -12.85 25.94 2.86
CA SER A 76 -13.39 27.08 3.59
C SER A 76 -12.65 27.41 4.89
N GLN A 77 -11.91 26.43 5.45
CA GLN A 77 -11.22 26.56 6.74
C GLN A 77 -9.70 26.68 6.61
N GLU A 78 -9.10 26.20 5.52
CA GLU A 78 -7.65 26.04 5.40
C GLU A 78 -7.20 26.21 3.94
N THR A 79 -6.09 26.94 3.76
CA THR A 79 -5.29 26.93 2.54
C THR A 79 -3.90 26.39 2.87
N LEU A 80 -3.51 25.32 2.20
CA LEU A 80 -2.23 24.66 2.36
C LEU A 80 -1.49 24.68 1.03
N ALA A 81 -0.21 25.06 1.05
CA ALA A 81 0.70 24.91 -0.08
C ALA A 81 1.98 24.18 0.34
N VAL A 82 2.38 23.19 -0.47
CA VAL A 82 3.61 22.43 -0.29
C VAL A 82 4.42 22.48 -1.58
N LEU A 83 5.69 22.84 -1.46
CA LEU A 83 6.66 22.82 -2.55
C LEU A 83 7.76 21.80 -2.22
N SER A 84 8.09 20.95 -3.16
CA SER A 84 9.20 20.01 -3.02
C SER A 84 10.03 19.87 -4.28
N GLY A 85 11.28 19.46 -4.10
CA GLY A 85 12.22 19.12 -5.16
C GLY A 85 12.74 17.70 -4.98
N ASP A 86 12.94 16.99 -6.08
CA ASP A 86 13.59 15.68 -6.08
C ASP A 86 14.73 15.60 -7.09
N VAL A 87 15.76 14.83 -6.75
CA VAL A 87 16.88 14.51 -7.63
C VAL A 87 17.13 13.02 -7.58
N VAL A 88 17.24 12.39 -8.75
CA VAL A 88 17.66 11.00 -8.91
C VAL A 88 18.96 10.99 -9.69
N LEU A 89 19.97 10.32 -9.15
CA LEU A 89 21.27 10.15 -9.77
C LEU A 89 21.55 8.67 -9.99
N SER A 90 21.63 8.24 -11.24
CA SER A 90 22.05 6.90 -11.63
C SER A 90 23.56 6.90 -11.93
N MET A 91 24.33 6.19 -11.12
CA MET A 91 25.80 6.15 -11.12
C MET A 91 26.29 4.72 -11.35
N GLY A 92 26.23 4.26 -12.60
CA GLY A 92 26.63 2.91 -12.99
C GLY A 92 25.78 1.82 -12.31
N ARG A 93 26.32 1.23 -11.24
CA ARG A 93 25.66 0.19 -10.43
C ARG A 93 24.89 0.74 -9.22
N GLY A 94 25.05 2.03 -8.93
CA GLY A 94 24.38 2.73 -7.85
C GLY A 94 23.26 3.64 -8.35
N LYS A 95 22.26 3.87 -7.51
CA LYS A 95 21.20 4.85 -7.71
C LYS A 95 20.93 5.59 -6.40
N ALA A 96 21.07 6.91 -6.43
CA ALA A 96 20.71 7.79 -5.34
C ALA A 96 19.39 8.52 -5.66
N LEU A 97 18.57 8.75 -4.65
CA LEU A 97 17.38 9.60 -4.70
C LEU A 97 17.44 10.54 -3.50
N PHE A 98 17.24 11.83 -3.72
CA PHE A 98 17.12 12.84 -2.69
C PHE A 98 15.83 13.63 -2.95
N GLN A 99 15.05 13.91 -1.91
CA GLN A 99 13.84 14.70 -1.97
C GLN A 99 13.80 15.63 -0.75
N TYR A 100 13.39 16.87 -0.98
CA TYR A 100 13.19 17.86 0.05
C TYR A 100 11.87 18.58 -0.19
N ALA A 101 11.05 18.72 0.84
CA ALA A 101 9.76 19.38 0.82
C ALA A 101 9.71 20.46 1.90
N PHE A 102 9.09 21.57 1.57
CA PHE A 102 8.80 22.69 2.44
C PHE A 102 7.32 23.05 2.32
N CYS A 103 6.67 23.29 3.45
CA CYS A 103 5.28 23.71 3.49
C CYS A 103 5.15 25.11 4.09
N ASP A 104 4.14 25.84 3.62
CA ASP A 104 3.61 27.02 4.29
C ASP A 104 2.08 26.86 4.35
N SER A 105 1.55 26.69 5.56
CA SER A 105 0.10 26.57 5.80
C SER A 105 -0.30 27.53 6.91
N SER A 106 -1.03 28.59 6.57
CA SER A 106 -1.62 29.53 7.55
C SER A 106 -0.69 29.94 8.70
N GLY A 107 0.60 30.19 8.43
CA GLY A 107 1.59 30.61 9.43
C GLY A 107 2.43 29.49 10.06
N VAL A 108 2.21 28.23 9.69
CA VAL A 108 3.02 27.08 10.13
C VAL A 108 3.97 26.65 9.01
N LYS A 109 5.26 26.59 9.34
CA LYS A 109 6.35 26.15 8.45
C LYS A 109 6.92 24.83 8.94
N GLY A 110 7.14 23.92 8.02
CA GLY A 110 7.75 22.62 8.30
C GLY A 110 8.47 22.08 7.06
N ASN A 111 9.34 21.11 7.27
CA ASN A 111 10.06 20.45 6.20
C ASN A 111 10.00 18.92 6.27
N GLY A 112 10.17 18.32 5.11
CA GLY A 112 10.34 16.88 4.95
C GLY A 112 11.56 16.60 4.09
N LEU A 113 12.37 15.63 4.51
CA LEU A 113 13.56 15.18 3.80
C LEU A 113 13.47 13.67 3.59
N TYR A 114 13.88 13.22 2.41
CA TYR A 114 14.01 11.81 2.09
C TYR A 114 15.26 11.59 1.24
N ALA A 115 16.10 10.63 1.61
CA ALA A 115 17.29 10.27 0.87
C ALA A 115 17.42 8.75 0.83
N THR A 116 17.78 8.20 -0.33
CA THR A 116 18.14 6.78 -0.44
C THR A 116 19.31 6.59 -1.37
N TYR A 117 20.06 5.53 -1.12
CA TYR A 117 21.07 5.03 -2.02
C TYR A 117 20.97 3.52 -2.10
N ASN A 118 20.94 2.99 -3.33
CA ASN A 118 20.92 1.57 -3.61
C ASN A 118 22.07 1.23 -4.54
N TRP A 119 22.72 0.09 -4.31
CA TRP A 119 23.81 -0.41 -5.15
C TRP A 119 23.63 -1.90 -5.41
N VAL A 120 23.85 -2.31 -6.67
CA VAL A 120 23.80 -3.70 -7.10
C VAL A 120 25.03 -4.05 -7.93
N GLY A 121 25.84 -4.99 -7.45
CA GLY A 121 27.03 -5.42 -8.18
C GLY A 121 27.65 -6.69 -7.63
N ARG A 122 28.26 -7.49 -8.53
CA ARG A 122 29.01 -8.72 -8.17
C ARG A 122 28.21 -9.68 -7.27
N GLY A 123 26.90 -9.81 -7.52
CA GLY A 123 26.01 -10.66 -6.71
C GLY A 123 25.74 -10.13 -5.30
N ILE A 124 25.95 -8.83 -5.05
CA ILE A 124 25.65 -8.15 -3.79
C ILE A 124 24.64 -7.04 -4.04
N TRP A 125 23.68 -6.89 -3.14
CA TRP A 125 22.80 -5.74 -3.02
C TRP A 125 23.10 -5.02 -1.70
N PHE A 126 23.14 -3.70 -1.74
CA PHE A 126 23.20 -2.84 -0.57
C PHE A 126 22.24 -1.67 -0.77
N GLY A 127 21.52 -1.30 0.28
CA GLY A 127 20.64 -0.14 0.30
C GLY A 127 20.67 0.56 1.64
N VAL A 128 20.59 1.89 1.62
CA VAL A 128 20.39 2.72 2.80
C VAL A 128 19.37 3.80 2.48
N GLY A 129 18.56 4.17 3.46
CA GLY A 129 17.54 5.18 3.35
C GLY A 129 17.41 5.99 4.63
N TYR A 130 17.21 7.29 4.47
CA TYR A 130 16.95 8.25 5.54
C TYR A 130 15.67 9.01 5.19
N LYS A 131 14.86 9.27 6.21
CA LYS A 131 13.65 10.08 6.12
C LYS A 131 13.52 10.90 7.39
N ASN A 132 13.14 12.15 7.25
CA ASN A 132 12.78 13.02 8.36
C ASN A 132 11.58 13.88 7.94
N VAL A 133 10.56 13.95 8.78
CA VAL A 133 9.39 14.83 8.57
C VAL A 133 9.12 15.55 9.87
N ASP A 134 9.28 16.86 9.87
CA ASP A 134 9.09 17.67 11.08
C ASP A 134 7.64 17.63 11.56
N SER A 135 7.43 17.75 12.87
CA SER A 135 6.09 17.74 13.49
C SER A 135 5.16 18.84 12.97
N LEU A 136 5.71 19.92 12.42
CA LEU A 136 4.94 21.02 11.83
C LEU A 136 4.59 20.81 10.35
N PHE A 137 5.12 19.77 9.70
CA PHE A 137 4.87 19.50 8.29
C PHE A 137 3.48 18.87 8.07
N PRO A 138 2.53 19.53 7.41
CA PRO A 138 1.16 19.05 7.27
C PRO A 138 1.11 17.78 6.42
N ILE A 139 0.81 16.65 7.09
CA ILE A 139 0.59 15.33 6.46
C ILE A 139 -0.80 15.19 5.83
N SER A 140 -1.59 16.27 5.85
CA SER A 140 -2.99 16.35 5.48
C SER A 140 -3.21 16.58 3.97
N SER A 141 -2.41 15.96 3.12
CA SER A 141 -2.41 16.26 1.68
C SER A 141 -2.37 14.98 0.81
N ILE A 142 -2.68 15.07 -0.48
CA ILE A 142 -2.68 13.96 -1.44
C ILE A 142 -1.24 13.67 -1.89
N GLY A 143 -0.69 12.55 -1.40
CA GLY A 143 0.56 11.99 -1.92
C GLY A 143 1.78 12.13 -1.00
N TYR A 144 1.61 12.65 0.22
CA TYR A 144 2.66 12.64 1.22
C TYR A 144 2.57 11.50 2.22
N VAL A 145 3.69 11.34 2.93
CA VAL A 145 3.90 10.38 4.00
C VAL A 145 2.84 10.56 5.09
N PRO A 146 2.25 9.47 5.60
CA PRO A 146 1.14 9.56 6.55
C PRO A 146 1.54 9.95 7.99
N TYR A 147 2.79 10.31 8.27
CA TYR A 147 3.27 10.52 9.64
C TYR A 147 4.58 11.31 9.71
N HIS A 148 4.78 11.95 10.86
CA HIS A 148 5.97 12.70 11.22
C HIS A 148 7.05 11.80 11.80
N GLY A 149 8.28 12.32 11.85
CA GLY A 149 9.38 11.69 12.54
C GLY A 149 10.51 11.24 11.62
N GLU A 150 11.41 10.46 12.20
CA GLU A 150 12.70 10.12 11.62
C GLU A 150 12.82 8.62 11.38
N ILE A 151 13.37 8.22 10.24
CA ILE A 151 13.65 6.83 9.90
C ILE A 151 15.02 6.76 9.25
N LEU A 152 15.89 5.92 9.75
CA LEU A 152 17.13 5.52 9.11
C LEU A 152 17.14 4.00 9.02
N GLY A 153 17.36 3.46 7.84
CA GLY A 153 17.43 2.01 7.66
C GLY A 153 18.33 1.63 6.52
N GLY A 154 18.85 0.41 6.57
CA GLY A 154 19.65 -0.13 5.50
C GLY A 154 19.69 -1.65 5.53
N GLY A 155 20.19 -2.21 4.45
CA GLY A 155 20.34 -3.64 4.31
C GLY A 155 21.44 -4.00 3.34
N ILE A 156 21.93 -5.22 3.50
CA ILE A 156 22.93 -5.81 2.62
C ILE A 156 22.59 -7.29 2.43
N GLY A 157 22.83 -7.80 1.24
CA GLY A 157 22.71 -9.23 1.00
C GLY A 157 23.37 -9.69 -0.28
N ARG A 158 23.30 -11.00 -0.49
CA ARG A 158 23.77 -11.67 -1.69
C ARG A 158 22.63 -12.10 -2.57
N MET A 159 22.88 -12.02 -3.87
CA MET A 159 22.00 -12.44 -4.93
C MET A 159 22.76 -13.40 -5.83
N HIS A 160 22.21 -14.60 -5.96
CA HIS A 160 22.69 -15.65 -6.83
C HIS A 160 21.64 -15.91 -7.90
N PHE A 161 22.09 -16.12 -9.13
CA PHE A 161 21.22 -16.43 -10.27
C PHE A 161 21.69 -17.73 -10.91
N SER A 162 20.74 -18.61 -11.22
CA SER A 162 20.97 -19.86 -11.95
C SER A 162 21.99 -20.81 -11.29
N ILE A 163 21.92 -20.97 -9.95
CA ILE A 163 22.80 -21.89 -9.19
C ILE A 163 22.04 -23.15 -8.78
N GLY A 164 22.48 -24.31 -9.26
CA GLY A 164 21.89 -25.61 -8.91
C GLY A 164 20.36 -25.63 -9.17
N PRO A 165 19.53 -26.03 -8.19
CA PRO A 165 18.07 -26.07 -8.33
C PRO A 165 17.42 -24.68 -8.32
N PHE A 166 18.17 -23.63 -7.94
CA PHE A 166 17.67 -22.27 -7.82
C PHE A 166 17.81 -21.51 -9.14
N ARG A 167 16.70 -20.92 -9.59
CA ARG A 167 16.69 -19.86 -10.61
C ARG A 167 17.20 -18.55 -10.02
N SER A 168 16.81 -18.24 -8.79
CA SER A 168 17.32 -17.11 -8.02
C SER A 168 17.37 -17.47 -6.53
N LEU A 169 18.40 -16.99 -5.83
CA LEU A 169 18.55 -17.14 -4.39
C LEU A 169 19.13 -15.85 -3.79
N TRP A 170 18.38 -15.24 -2.88
CA TRP A 170 18.60 -13.91 -2.34
C TRP A 170 18.54 -14.02 -0.83
N TYR A 171 19.54 -13.50 -0.13
CA TYR A 171 19.52 -13.50 1.33
C TYR A 171 20.37 -12.38 1.87
N GLY A 172 19.99 -11.87 3.03
CA GLY A 172 20.73 -10.80 3.67
C GLY A 172 20.15 -10.39 4.99
N VAL A 173 20.69 -9.28 5.48
CA VAL A 173 20.33 -8.67 6.76
C VAL A 173 19.91 -7.23 6.51
N PHE A 174 19.06 -6.72 7.37
CA PHE A 174 18.69 -5.32 7.40
C PHE A 174 18.60 -4.85 8.85
N ALA A 175 18.79 -3.54 9.04
CA ALA A 175 18.59 -2.90 10.32
C ALA A 175 18.02 -1.50 10.11
N GLY A 176 17.35 -0.98 11.11
CA GLY A 176 16.85 0.38 11.08
C GLY A 176 16.53 0.91 12.46
N VAL A 177 16.54 2.23 12.55
CA VAL A 177 16.06 3.00 13.67
C VAL A 177 14.95 3.91 13.17
N ASN A 178 13.88 4.04 13.94
CA ASN A 178 12.82 4.98 13.63
C ASN A 178 12.39 5.69 14.90
N ARG A 179 11.79 6.85 14.73
CA ARG A 179 11.13 7.63 15.75
C ARG A 179 9.91 8.23 15.08
N GLU A 180 8.83 7.47 15.05
CA GLU A 180 7.56 7.84 14.43
C GLU A 180 6.59 8.21 15.55
N ASN A 181 6.22 9.48 15.65
CA ASN A 181 5.23 9.98 16.62
C ASN A 181 5.57 9.78 18.12
N THR A 182 6.76 9.31 18.47
CA THR A 182 7.29 9.16 19.84
C THR A 182 8.58 9.97 20.03
N PRO A 183 8.95 10.38 21.26
CA PRO A 183 10.27 10.97 21.49
C PRO A 183 11.41 9.93 21.45
N GLU A 184 11.13 8.67 21.76
CA GLU A 184 12.08 7.56 21.78
C GLU A 184 12.28 6.90 20.41
N PHE A 185 13.46 6.34 20.20
CA PHE A 185 13.80 5.60 18.98
C PHE A 185 13.49 4.11 19.12
N SER A 186 12.64 3.59 18.25
CA SER A 186 12.54 2.16 17.96
C SER A 186 13.75 1.70 17.14
N LYS A 187 14.20 0.47 17.34
CA LYS A 187 15.36 -0.11 16.66
C LYS A 187 15.04 -1.54 16.28
N SER A 188 15.34 -1.94 15.06
CA SER A 188 15.12 -3.31 14.60
C SER A 188 16.30 -3.84 13.79
N ILE A 189 16.53 -5.13 13.89
CA ILE A 189 17.41 -5.90 13.02
C ILE A 189 16.65 -7.11 12.50
N GLY A 190 16.92 -7.48 11.26
CA GLY A 190 16.24 -8.59 10.62
C GLY A 190 17.04 -9.25 9.52
N ILE A 191 16.47 -10.34 9.06
CA ILE A 191 16.97 -11.15 7.97
C ILE A 191 15.90 -11.26 6.89
N TYR A 192 16.33 -11.40 5.66
CA TYR A 192 15.46 -11.79 4.55
C TYR A 192 16.08 -12.95 3.80
N HIS A 193 15.23 -13.82 3.29
CA HIS A 193 15.57 -14.92 2.43
C HIS A 193 14.50 -15.01 1.34
N ASN A 194 14.90 -15.14 0.08
CA ASN A 194 13.99 -15.28 -1.03
C ASN A 194 14.64 -16.18 -2.07
N PHE A 195 13.97 -17.24 -2.49
CA PHE A 195 14.45 -18.04 -3.59
C PHE A 195 13.32 -18.40 -4.55
N THR A 196 13.69 -18.65 -5.80
CA THR A 196 12.83 -19.25 -6.81
C THR A 196 13.56 -20.44 -7.39
N LEU A 197 12.90 -21.58 -7.42
CA LEU A 197 13.36 -22.83 -8.00
C LEU A 197 13.16 -22.82 -9.52
N ARG A 198 13.88 -23.70 -10.24
CA ARG A 198 13.74 -23.83 -11.70
C ARG A 198 12.35 -24.28 -12.15
N ASN A 199 11.65 -25.05 -11.31
CA ASN A 199 10.25 -25.44 -11.53
C ASN A 199 9.24 -24.31 -11.20
N LEU A 200 9.74 -23.07 -11.02
CA LEU A 200 8.96 -21.85 -10.82
C LEU A 200 8.19 -21.77 -9.49
N TRP A 201 8.49 -22.62 -8.53
CA TRP A 201 8.09 -22.42 -7.14
C TRP A 201 9.04 -21.43 -6.46
N GLY A 202 8.49 -20.59 -5.60
CA GLY A 202 9.21 -19.58 -4.86
C GLY A 202 8.89 -19.62 -3.37
N PHE A 203 9.85 -19.13 -2.59
CA PHE A 203 9.76 -19.01 -1.16
C PHE A 203 10.35 -17.68 -0.71
N ASN A 204 9.75 -17.06 0.30
CA ASN A 204 10.25 -15.88 0.97
C ASN A 204 10.09 -16.03 2.47
N MET A 205 11.12 -15.65 3.20
CA MET A 205 11.11 -15.45 4.63
C MET A 205 11.63 -14.05 4.93
N ASN A 206 10.96 -13.31 5.80
CA ASN A 206 11.52 -12.14 6.45
C ASN A 206 11.29 -12.29 7.95
N ALA A 207 12.31 -12.04 8.76
CA ALA A 207 12.16 -12.07 10.20
C ALA A 207 12.92 -10.89 10.80
N HIS A 208 12.38 -10.29 11.85
CA HIS A 208 13.06 -9.21 12.56
C HIS A 208 12.69 -9.20 14.03
N VAL A 209 13.58 -8.61 14.82
CA VAL A 209 13.42 -8.36 16.24
C VAL A 209 13.87 -6.94 16.53
N GLY A 210 13.20 -6.28 17.47
CA GLY A 210 13.52 -4.90 17.76
C GLY A 210 12.80 -4.32 18.94
N GLU A 211 13.38 -3.27 19.51
CA GLU A 211 12.73 -2.38 20.47
C GLU A 211 11.76 -1.47 19.71
N VAL A 212 10.51 -1.40 20.15
CA VAL A 212 9.45 -0.59 19.52
C VAL A 212 8.80 0.31 20.55
N TYR A 213 8.70 1.59 20.20
CA TYR A 213 7.90 2.60 20.87
C TYR A 213 6.76 3.00 19.94
N GLU A 214 5.54 2.95 20.44
CA GLU A 214 4.35 3.25 19.65
C GLU A 214 3.33 4.03 20.48
N ASN A 215 2.83 5.13 19.92
CA ASN A 215 1.77 5.92 20.54
C ASN A 215 0.39 5.54 19.98
N TYR A 216 -0.51 5.12 20.87
CA TYR A 216 -1.88 4.76 20.53
C TYR A 216 -2.85 5.17 21.66
N MET A 217 -3.95 5.84 21.29
CA MET A 217 -5.00 6.29 22.23
C MET A 217 -4.43 6.97 23.50
N ASP A 218 -3.57 7.97 23.31
CA ASP A 218 -2.89 8.75 24.36
C ASP A 218 -1.94 7.95 25.28
N SER A 219 -1.67 6.69 24.94
CA SER A 219 -0.71 5.82 25.66
C SER A 219 0.52 5.51 24.81
N THR A 220 1.69 5.53 25.44
CA THR A 220 2.95 5.07 24.82
C THR A 220 3.20 3.63 25.20
N TYR A 221 3.20 2.75 24.21
CA TYR A 221 3.53 1.34 24.35
C TYR A 221 5.01 1.12 24.05
N HIS A 222 5.69 0.41 24.93
CA HIS A 222 7.08 0.00 24.75
C HIS A 222 7.17 -1.52 24.85
N PHE A 223 7.68 -2.16 23.80
CA PHE A 223 7.82 -3.62 23.76
C PHE A 223 8.92 -4.08 22.79
N ILE A 224 9.34 -5.33 22.94
CA ILE A 224 10.26 -5.98 21.99
C ILE A 224 9.44 -6.71 20.94
N THR A 225 9.35 -6.14 19.73
CA THR A 225 8.74 -6.84 18.61
C THR A 225 9.58 -8.03 18.18
N LYS A 226 8.88 -9.10 17.82
CA LYS A 226 9.43 -10.28 17.14
C LYS A 226 8.50 -10.53 15.98
N ASN A 227 9.01 -10.68 14.77
CA ASN A 227 8.17 -10.91 13.60
C ASN A 227 8.82 -11.95 12.70
N ILE A 228 8.03 -12.88 12.19
CA ILE A 228 8.40 -13.78 11.12
C ILE A 228 7.27 -13.83 10.10
N HIS A 229 7.63 -13.70 8.84
CA HIS A 229 6.73 -13.82 7.71
C HIS A 229 7.32 -14.80 6.71
N LEU A 230 6.54 -15.81 6.36
CA LEU A 230 6.84 -16.87 5.41
C LEU A 230 5.86 -16.75 4.23
N SER A 231 6.33 -16.98 3.02
CA SER A 231 5.48 -17.05 1.84
C SER A 231 6.01 -18.10 0.89
N PHE A 232 5.11 -18.92 0.38
CA PHE A 232 5.37 -19.93 -0.63
C PHE A 232 4.41 -19.69 -1.79
N TRP A 233 4.89 -19.78 -3.02
CA TRP A 233 4.07 -19.56 -4.21
C TRP A 233 4.58 -20.36 -5.40
N ASN A 234 3.73 -20.62 -6.38
CA ASN A 234 4.17 -20.99 -7.72
C ASN A 234 4.03 -19.80 -8.68
N ASN A 235 4.51 -19.95 -9.91
CA ASN A 235 4.40 -18.90 -10.92
C ASN A 235 3.08 -18.99 -11.70
N TRP A 236 2.60 -17.83 -12.15
CA TRP A 236 1.43 -17.62 -13.01
C TRP A 236 1.52 -18.28 -14.40
N ALA A 237 2.67 -18.85 -14.78
CA ALA A 237 2.79 -19.67 -15.98
C ALA A 237 1.92 -20.95 -15.94
N SER A 238 1.49 -21.38 -14.75
CA SER A 238 0.60 -22.52 -14.56
C SER A 238 -0.88 -22.12 -14.66
N ARG A 239 -1.77 -23.08 -14.98
CA ARG A 239 -3.24 -22.82 -14.96
C ARG A 239 -3.78 -22.58 -13.56
N VAL A 240 -3.09 -23.12 -12.54
CA VAL A 240 -3.45 -22.99 -11.12
C VAL A 240 -2.28 -22.35 -10.40
N HIS A 241 -2.45 -21.10 -10.02
CA HIS A 241 -1.53 -20.38 -9.16
C HIS A 241 -1.94 -20.57 -7.70
N VAL A 242 -0.99 -20.89 -6.85
CA VAL A 242 -1.16 -21.07 -5.41
C VAL A 242 -0.14 -20.19 -4.71
N ARG A 243 -0.60 -19.46 -3.70
CA ARG A 243 0.24 -18.73 -2.76
C ARG A 243 -0.24 -19.01 -1.35
N ILE A 244 0.67 -19.27 -0.44
CA ILE A 244 0.39 -19.36 0.98
C ILE A 244 1.38 -18.45 1.68
N SER A 245 0.87 -17.45 2.40
CA SER A 245 1.69 -16.62 3.28
C SER A 245 1.27 -16.85 4.72
N ALA A 246 2.22 -17.06 5.62
CA ALA A 246 1.95 -17.29 7.03
C ALA A 246 2.98 -16.57 7.89
N GLY A 247 2.70 -16.37 9.17
CA GLY A 247 3.65 -15.74 10.05
C GLY A 247 3.11 -15.54 11.44
N GLY A 248 3.95 -14.93 12.26
CA GLY A 248 3.60 -14.53 13.60
C GLY A 248 4.39 -13.31 14.01
N ALA A 249 3.81 -12.52 14.92
CA ALA A 249 4.49 -11.38 15.50
C ALA A 249 4.11 -11.17 16.96
N TYR A 250 4.98 -10.51 17.72
CA TYR A 250 4.64 -9.87 18.98
C TYR A 250 4.55 -8.36 18.70
N SER A 251 3.37 -7.78 18.84
CA SER A 251 3.08 -6.40 18.44
C SER A 251 1.85 -5.82 19.15
N LEU A 252 1.66 -4.51 19.03
CA LEU A 252 0.44 -3.83 19.49
C LEU A 252 -0.77 -4.26 18.64
N ASN A 253 -1.85 -4.63 19.32
CA ASN A 253 -3.16 -4.85 18.75
C ASN A 253 -4.00 -3.58 18.87
N TYR A 254 -4.28 -2.95 17.74
CA TYR A 254 -5.09 -1.73 17.71
C TYR A 254 -6.58 -1.97 18.04
N HIS A 255 -7.08 -3.21 17.90
CA HIS A 255 -8.46 -3.53 18.25
C HIS A 255 -8.67 -3.68 19.75
N THR A 256 -7.71 -4.30 20.45
CA THR A 256 -7.80 -4.55 21.89
C THR A 256 -6.95 -3.58 22.73
N SER A 257 -6.21 -2.68 22.08
CA SER A 257 -5.28 -1.74 22.72
C SER A 257 -4.26 -2.43 23.64
N SER A 258 -3.80 -3.63 23.25
CA SER A 258 -2.92 -4.47 24.06
C SER A 258 -1.78 -5.07 23.23
N VAL A 259 -0.63 -5.32 23.86
CA VAL A 259 0.53 -5.91 23.18
C VAL A 259 0.50 -7.42 23.38
N GLY A 260 0.45 -8.18 22.30
CA GLY A 260 0.31 -9.63 22.35
C GLY A 260 0.90 -10.32 21.14
N TYR A 261 0.83 -11.65 21.17
CA TYR A 261 1.16 -12.45 19.99
C TYR A 261 0.03 -12.39 18.97
N GLN A 262 0.37 -12.23 17.70
CA GLN A 262 -0.51 -12.42 16.58
C GLN A 262 0.06 -13.49 15.64
N THR A 263 -0.81 -14.27 15.03
CA THR A 263 -0.45 -15.20 13.97
C THR A 263 -1.36 -14.99 12.79
N TRP A 264 -0.87 -15.27 11.58
CA TRP A 264 -1.70 -15.19 10.39
C TRP A 264 -1.35 -16.29 9.40
N VAL A 265 -2.37 -16.71 8.64
CA VAL A 265 -2.24 -17.61 7.49
C VAL A 265 -3.14 -17.10 6.38
N ARG A 266 -2.57 -16.98 5.17
CA ARG A 266 -3.18 -16.36 4.00
C ARG A 266 -3.00 -17.23 2.77
N PRO A 267 -3.81 -18.30 2.61
CA PRO A 267 -3.82 -19.06 1.37
C PRO A 267 -4.59 -18.28 0.28
N ASN A 268 -4.09 -18.37 -0.94
CA ASN A 268 -4.68 -17.80 -2.13
C ASN A 268 -4.50 -18.79 -3.28
N VAL A 269 -5.54 -18.97 -4.07
CA VAL A 269 -5.56 -19.82 -5.27
C VAL A 269 -6.20 -19.04 -6.39
N ALA A 270 -5.49 -18.92 -7.50
CA ALA A 270 -6.05 -18.42 -8.75
C ALA A 270 -6.05 -19.53 -9.80
N TRP A 271 -7.21 -19.82 -10.37
CA TRP A 271 -7.41 -20.88 -11.34
C TRP A 271 -8.02 -20.34 -12.63
N ARG A 272 -7.27 -20.45 -13.71
CA ARG A 272 -7.76 -20.25 -15.07
C ARG A 272 -8.50 -21.50 -15.52
N ILE A 273 -9.79 -21.56 -15.20
CA ILE A 273 -10.70 -22.68 -15.52
C ILE A 273 -10.83 -22.82 -17.03
N LEU A 274 -11.05 -21.70 -17.72
CA LEU A 274 -11.07 -21.56 -19.17
C LEU A 274 -10.17 -20.40 -19.59
N PRO A 275 -9.73 -20.30 -20.85
CA PRO A 275 -8.99 -19.13 -21.33
C PRO A 275 -9.68 -17.79 -21.01
N GLN A 276 -11.02 -17.78 -21.01
CA GLN A 276 -11.90 -16.64 -20.74
C GLN A 276 -12.37 -16.54 -19.28
N LEU A 277 -12.14 -17.54 -18.43
CA LEU A 277 -12.66 -17.56 -17.06
C LEU A 277 -11.55 -17.79 -16.05
N LEU A 278 -11.33 -16.77 -15.22
CA LEU A 278 -10.40 -16.79 -14.09
C LEU A 278 -11.18 -16.69 -12.79
N LEU A 279 -10.93 -17.62 -11.88
CA LEU A 279 -11.32 -17.52 -10.49
C LEU A 279 -10.06 -17.21 -9.67
N ASP A 280 -10.09 -16.19 -8.82
CA ASP A 280 -9.05 -15.90 -7.84
C ASP A 280 -9.69 -15.80 -6.47
N THR A 281 -9.30 -16.65 -5.52
CA THR A 281 -9.86 -16.62 -4.18
C THR A 281 -8.78 -16.73 -3.12
N GLY A 282 -8.96 -15.99 -2.03
CA GLY A 282 -8.05 -16.00 -0.90
C GLY A 282 -8.80 -15.98 0.41
N LEU A 283 -8.17 -16.56 1.42
CA LEU A 283 -8.56 -16.47 2.81
C LEU A 283 -7.43 -15.78 3.57
N SER A 284 -7.76 -15.02 4.60
CA SER A 284 -6.84 -14.52 5.60
C SER A 284 -7.41 -14.90 6.95
N LEU A 285 -6.68 -15.73 7.69
CA LEU A 285 -6.94 -16.04 9.07
C LEU A 285 -5.89 -15.27 9.88
N THR A 286 -6.33 -14.45 10.82
CA THR A 286 -5.45 -13.74 11.74
C THR A 286 -5.99 -13.94 13.14
N SER A 287 -5.16 -14.47 14.04
CA SER A 287 -5.52 -14.72 15.44
C SER A 287 -4.63 -13.89 16.34
N TRP A 288 -5.20 -13.30 17.37
CA TRP A 288 -4.52 -12.37 18.28
C TRP A 288 -4.73 -12.83 19.71
N GLU A 289 -3.66 -12.93 20.48
CA GLU A 289 -3.72 -13.24 21.90
C GLU A 289 -4.00 -11.97 22.71
N ASN A 290 -4.98 -12.06 23.59
CA ASN A 290 -5.17 -11.09 24.66
C ASN A 290 -4.12 -11.39 25.76
N PRO A 291 -3.20 -10.46 26.07
CA PRO A 291 -2.14 -10.71 27.04
C PRO A 291 -2.65 -10.85 28.48
N ASP A 292 -3.82 -10.29 28.81
CA ASP A 292 -4.38 -10.30 30.17
C ASP A 292 -5.15 -11.59 30.46
N THR A 293 -5.85 -12.13 29.45
CA THR A 293 -6.69 -13.34 29.60
C THR A 293 -6.11 -14.59 28.94
N THR A 294 -5.09 -14.44 28.09
CA THR A 294 -4.55 -15.48 27.19
C THR A 294 -5.55 -16.05 26.18
N GLU A 295 -6.73 -15.44 26.07
CA GLU A 295 -7.74 -15.79 25.08
C GLU A 295 -7.35 -15.29 23.69
N TRP A 296 -7.84 -15.98 22.66
CA TRP A 296 -7.53 -15.64 21.27
C TRP A 296 -8.76 -15.07 20.57
N SER A 297 -8.60 -13.89 19.96
CA SER A 297 -9.60 -13.30 19.07
C SER A 297 -9.23 -13.59 17.62
N ASP A 298 -10.20 -14.14 16.87
CA ASP A 298 -10.03 -14.50 15.47
C ASP A 298 -10.64 -13.45 14.54
N TYR A 299 -9.86 -13.07 13.54
CA TYR A 299 -10.26 -12.25 12.41
C TYR A 299 -10.08 -13.05 11.13
N ILE A 300 -11.18 -13.28 10.42
CA ILE A 300 -11.22 -14.05 9.19
C ILE A 300 -11.67 -13.13 8.07
N SER A 301 -10.93 -13.06 6.97
CA SER A 301 -11.41 -12.41 5.75
C SER A 301 -11.29 -13.34 4.56
N TRP A 302 -12.35 -13.41 3.78
CA TRP A 302 -12.41 -14.13 2.52
C TRP A 302 -12.56 -13.13 1.39
N SER A 303 -11.90 -13.39 0.27
CA SER A 303 -12.09 -12.66 -0.98
C SER A 303 -12.15 -13.61 -2.16
N GLY A 304 -12.98 -13.28 -3.14
CA GLY A 304 -13.12 -13.99 -4.40
C GLY A 304 -13.29 -13.00 -5.55
N ASP A 305 -12.59 -13.22 -6.65
CA ASP A 305 -12.75 -12.50 -7.91
C ASP A 305 -13.06 -13.52 -9.00
N LEU A 306 -14.26 -13.43 -9.58
CA LEU A 306 -14.63 -14.20 -10.77
C LEU A 306 -14.58 -13.26 -11.98
N CYS A 307 -13.60 -13.48 -12.85
CA CYS A 307 -13.37 -12.64 -14.02
C CYS A 307 -13.68 -13.40 -15.31
N TRP A 308 -14.60 -12.84 -16.10
CA TRP A 308 -14.95 -13.29 -17.43
C TRP A 308 -14.41 -12.33 -18.49
N TYR A 309 -13.64 -12.85 -19.45
CA TYR A 309 -13.10 -12.12 -20.58
C TYR A 309 -13.94 -12.38 -21.83
N PHE A 310 -14.74 -11.40 -22.25
CA PHE A 310 -15.49 -11.46 -23.51
C PHE A 310 -14.57 -11.34 -24.71
N SER A 311 -13.48 -10.59 -24.57
CA SER A 311 -12.41 -10.44 -25.55
C SER A 311 -11.10 -10.09 -24.83
N PRO A 312 -9.95 -9.99 -25.54
CA PRO A 312 -8.71 -9.47 -24.95
C PRO A 312 -8.82 -8.04 -24.42
N THR A 313 -9.87 -7.30 -24.80
CA THR A 313 -10.06 -5.89 -24.44
C THR A 313 -11.27 -5.64 -23.55
N LEU A 314 -12.18 -6.60 -23.37
CA LEU A 314 -13.41 -6.43 -22.61
C LEU A 314 -13.57 -7.55 -21.58
N SER A 315 -13.73 -7.18 -20.31
CA SER A 315 -13.94 -8.13 -19.21
C SER A 315 -14.95 -7.62 -18.18
N LEU A 316 -15.64 -8.56 -17.54
CA LEU A 316 -16.45 -8.33 -16.36
C LEU A 316 -15.86 -9.15 -15.21
N ALA A 317 -15.55 -8.49 -14.10
CA ALA A 317 -15.12 -9.12 -12.86
C ALA A 317 -16.19 -8.93 -11.80
N VAL A 318 -16.54 -9.97 -11.06
CA VAL A 318 -17.38 -9.88 -9.87
C VAL A 318 -16.50 -10.18 -8.67
N ARG A 319 -16.22 -9.14 -7.88
CA ARG A 319 -15.42 -9.25 -6.67
C ARG A 319 -16.31 -9.34 -5.46
N LEU A 320 -16.08 -10.33 -4.63
CA LEU A 320 -16.77 -10.60 -3.40
C LEU A 320 -15.74 -10.58 -2.27
N SER A 321 -16.08 -9.95 -1.15
CA SER A 321 -15.32 -10.12 0.07
C SER A 321 -16.26 -10.23 1.27
N ARG A 322 -15.86 -11.04 2.24
CA ARG A 322 -16.54 -11.15 3.53
C ARG A 322 -15.50 -11.14 4.64
N THR A 323 -15.84 -10.47 5.73
CA THR A 323 -14.99 -10.37 6.91
C THR A 323 -15.79 -10.77 8.13
N TRP A 324 -15.19 -11.61 8.97
CA TRP A 324 -15.72 -12.05 10.24
C TRP A 324 -14.76 -11.65 11.36
N LEU A 325 -15.33 -11.18 12.46
CA LEU A 325 -14.63 -10.92 13.71
C LEU A 325 -15.31 -11.77 14.79
N GLU A 326 -14.55 -12.64 15.44
CA GLU A 326 -15.05 -13.49 16.53
C GLU A 326 -16.30 -14.28 16.13
N GLY A 327 -16.30 -14.79 14.89
CA GLY A 327 -17.40 -15.57 14.33
C GLY A 327 -18.58 -14.77 13.78
N LYS A 328 -18.64 -13.45 13.97
CA LYS A 328 -19.71 -12.58 13.44
C LYS A 328 -19.30 -11.91 12.13
N CYS A 329 -20.15 -11.94 11.10
CA CYS A 329 -19.87 -11.22 9.85
C CYS A 329 -20.00 -9.71 10.09
N VAL A 330 -18.90 -8.99 9.96
CA VAL A 330 -18.84 -7.54 10.17
C VAL A 330 -18.88 -6.75 8.88
N GLU A 331 -18.56 -7.37 7.75
CA GLU A 331 -18.52 -6.71 6.45
C GLU A 331 -18.72 -7.72 5.31
N THR A 332 -19.63 -7.40 4.40
CA THR A 332 -19.74 -8.03 3.08
C THR A 332 -19.64 -6.95 2.00
N ARG A 333 -18.87 -7.24 0.93
CA ARG A 333 -18.77 -6.36 -0.25
C ARG A 333 -18.97 -7.14 -1.53
N ILE A 334 -19.72 -6.53 -2.45
CA ILE A 334 -19.96 -7.06 -3.79
C ILE A 334 -19.63 -5.95 -4.80
N ASN A 335 -18.69 -6.22 -5.70
CA ASN A 335 -18.16 -5.23 -6.64
C ASN A 335 -18.09 -5.81 -8.06
N PRO A 336 -19.17 -5.76 -8.85
CA PRO A 336 -19.08 -5.91 -10.29
C PRO A 336 -18.25 -4.76 -10.92
N VAL A 337 -17.30 -5.13 -11.76
CA VAL A 337 -16.39 -4.24 -12.46
C VAL A 337 -16.35 -4.60 -13.95
N LEU A 338 -16.90 -3.72 -14.78
CA LEU A 338 -16.70 -3.78 -16.23
C LEU A 338 -15.43 -3.02 -16.59
N SER A 339 -14.56 -3.64 -17.38
CA SER A 339 -13.32 -3.02 -17.90
C SER A 339 -13.26 -3.18 -19.41
N TRP A 340 -13.09 -2.07 -20.14
CA TRP A 340 -13.01 -2.05 -21.59
C TRP A 340 -11.83 -1.22 -22.11
N MET A 341 -10.89 -1.85 -22.80
CA MET A 341 -9.84 -1.19 -23.56
C MET A 341 -10.35 -0.84 -24.97
N PHE A 342 -10.97 0.33 -25.12
CA PHE A 342 -11.57 0.79 -26.38
C PHE A 342 -10.53 1.30 -27.41
N SER A 343 -9.30 1.54 -26.98
CA SER A 343 -8.15 1.88 -27.83
C SER A 343 -6.86 1.47 -27.10
N PRO A 344 -5.72 1.20 -27.78
CA PRO A 344 -4.49 0.78 -27.12
C PRO A 344 -4.12 1.69 -25.93
N LYS A 345 -4.08 1.11 -24.73
CA LYS A 345 -3.80 1.79 -23.44
C LYS A 345 -4.87 2.81 -22.98
N SER A 346 -5.98 2.93 -23.69
CA SER A 346 -7.15 3.73 -23.31
C SER A 346 -8.26 2.82 -22.78
N TRP A 347 -8.79 3.13 -21.60
CA TRP A 347 -9.66 2.26 -20.83
C TRP A 347 -10.90 2.98 -20.31
N PHE A 348 -12.02 2.29 -20.35
CA PHE A 348 -13.25 2.63 -19.65
C PHE A 348 -13.47 1.61 -18.53
N TYR A 349 -13.83 2.09 -17.35
CA TYR A 349 -14.21 1.26 -16.21
C TYR A 349 -15.55 1.72 -15.67
N ALA A 350 -16.44 0.77 -15.42
CA ALA A 350 -17.67 0.98 -14.66
C ALA A 350 -17.65 0.04 -13.46
N VAL A 351 -17.78 0.60 -12.27
CA VAL A 351 -17.81 -0.14 -11.00
C VAL A 351 -19.11 0.19 -10.32
N TYR A 352 -19.80 -0.84 -9.84
CA TYR A 352 -20.86 -0.70 -8.87
C TYR A 352 -20.47 -1.49 -7.63
N SER A 353 -20.59 -0.88 -6.46
CA SER A 353 -20.23 -1.51 -5.19
C SER A 353 -21.45 -1.54 -4.30
N LEU A 354 -21.67 -2.69 -3.68
CA LEU A 354 -22.60 -2.90 -2.60
C LEU A 354 -21.79 -3.23 -1.33
N TYR A 355 -22.16 -2.62 -0.23
CA TYR A 355 -21.54 -2.79 1.08
C TYR A 355 -22.61 -2.96 2.14
N GLY A 356 -22.47 -3.96 3.00
CA GLY A 356 -23.36 -4.19 4.14
C GLY A 356 -22.62 -4.85 5.29
N SER A 357 -23.16 -4.73 6.49
CA SER A 357 -22.76 -5.49 7.67
C SER A 357 -23.90 -6.44 8.02
N GLU A 358 -23.58 -7.70 8.37
CA GLU A 358 -24.47 -8.84 8.64
C GLU A 358 -24.45 -9.96 7.58
N ASP A 359 -24.89 -11.16 7.99
CA ASP A 359 -24.86 -12.38 7.18
C ASP A 359 -25.87 -12.38 6.02
N GLU A 360 -26.83 -11.47 6.06
CA GLU A 360 -27.90 -11.35 5.06
C GLU A 360 -27.40 -10.76 3.75
N LEU A 361 -27.89 -11.33 2.65
CA LEU A 361 -27.50 -10.95 1.29
C LEU A 361 -28.41 -9.80 0.80
N PRO A 362 -27.95 -8.94 -0.12
CA PRO A 362 -28.64 -7.69 -0.45
C PRO A 362 -30.04 -7.87 -1.06
N TRP A 363 -30.37 -9.07 -1.55
CA TRP A 363 -31.70 -9.39 -2.07
C TRP A 363 -32.70 -9.84 -0.98
N ARG A 364 -32.24 -10.10 0.24
CA ARG A 364 -33.09 -10.43 1.39
C ARG A 364 -33.40 -9.19 2.22
N ASP A 365 -32.40 -8.31 2.36
CA ASP A 365 -32.56 -7.05 3.09
C ASP A 365 -31.85 -5.90 2.34
N PRO A 366 -32.52 -5.26 1.37
CA PRO A 366 -31.92 -4.21 0.57
C PRO A 366 -31.72 -2.89 1.32
N GLU A 367 -32.42 -2.66 2.43
CA GLU A 367 -32.36 -1.39 3.19
C GLU A 367 -31.09 -1.27 4.03
N HIS A 368 -30.48 -2.41 4.39
CA HIS A 368 -29.23 -2.47 5.17
C HIS A 368 -27.95 -2.46 4.30
N TRP A 369 -28.06 -2.17 3.01
CA TRP A 369 -26.94 -2.16 2.08
C TRP A 369 -26.70 -0.77 1.48
N ASP A 370 -25.50 -0.25 1.72
CA ASP A 370 -25.00 0.94 1.03
C ASP A 370 -24.59 0.58 -0.40
N SER A 371 -24.81 1.52 -1.33
CA SER A 371 -24.39 1.36 -2.72
C SER A 371 -23.73 2.60 -3.30
N PHE A 372 -22.77 2.39 -4.21
CA PHE A 372 -22.20 3.49 -4.99
C PHE A 372 -21.69 3.02 -6.36
N GLY A 373 -21.69 3.95 -7.31
CA GLY A 373 -21.17 3.75 -8.67
C GLY A 373 -19.95 4.63 -8.95
N VAL A 374 -18.99 4.11 -9.72
CA VAL A 374 -17.85 4.88 -10.23
C VAL A 374 -17.67 4.61 -11.71
N LEU A 375 -17.62 5.68 -12.50
CA LEU A 375 -17.19 5.65 -13.89
C LEU A 375 -15.79 6.27 -13.99
N LYS A 376 -14.88 5.58 -14.67
CA LYS A 376 -13.51 6.06 -14.89
C LYS A 376 -13.12 5.88 -16.34
N VAL A 377 -12.66 6.97 -16.95
CA VAL A 377 -12.05 6.97 -18.28
C VAL A 377 -10.56 7.26 -18.13
N ARG A 378 -9.73 6.46 -18.79
CA ARG A 378 -8.32 6.72 -19.04
C ARG A 378 -8.12 6.81 -20.54
N TYR A 379 -7.62 7.92 -21.04
CA TYR A 379 -7.32 8.08 -22.46
C TYR A 379 -5.83 8.32 -22.65
N LEU A 380 -5.23 7.66 -23.63
CA LEU A 380 -3.87 7.94 -24.08
C LEU A 380 -3.93 8.70 -25.41
N VAL A 381 -3.41 9.92 -25.41
CA VAL A 381 -3.20 10.71 -26.62
C VAL A 381 -1.80 10.38 -27.16
N TYR A 382 -1.72 10.05 -28.44
CA TYR A 382 -0.46 9.95 -29.18
C TYR A 382 -0.35 11.16 -30.11
N PHE A 383 0.86 11.73 -30.19
CA PHE A 383 1.21 12.77 -31.17
C PHE A 383 2.28 12.23 -32.10
#